data_AF-A0A7Y6IQ49-F1
#
_entry.id   AF-A0A7Y6IQ49-F1
#
_cell.length_a   1.000
_cell.length_b   1.000
_cell.length_c   1.000
_cell.angle_alpha   90.00
_cell.angle_beta   90.00
_cell.angle_gamma   90.00
#
_symmetry.space_group_name_H-M   'P 1'
#
loop_
_entity.id
_entity.type
_entity.pdbx_description
1 polymer ?
#
loop_
_entity_poly.entity_id
_entity_poly.type
_entity_poly.pdbx_seq_one_letter_code
_entity_poly.pdbx_strand_id
1 'polypeptide(L)'
;MTAMEACLWITPKIFDDLRDPAPGVAAFFDHHAGWLDRTLTLVFCAGNGDHVLNYAGRHAWDDRFDWARYNCFALGPGGPAAMARAHNRDWLARVRDGGERSANPYSAGPMFTLSEQPMDYETLAGIYAAVRAEARTRGLRVRLLEYLEPGPEFCRSEWKTVLHPEVAASAADAGGHLVPGVIDVTAPLAADGRRYAAFPGGIPAGLPAGDFVAAQTAAFTGDFGLDGVLLGNQFGLVGFWHPDNAPPPTPERSAGIERFFLRLRAAMGERLVYWMDTYWRAEVERSAWGMTDAAYRSLDAILVSTFAVLVERTEIVPNLLSKAALGGPRPLLGLDFVDPWYWYRTYLDDRRTYRYQREVLAGHAASLAGVSFFANDTFGHFVPAAELAATLEVVRKAEIG
;
A
#
# COMPACT_ATOMS: atom_id res chain seq x y z
N MET A 1 28.61 6.25 2.68
CA MET A 1 27.31 6.50 2.03
C MET A 1 26.31 6.98 3.09
N THR A 2 25.24 7.67 2.70
CA THR A 2 24.14 7.99 3.62
C THR A 2 23.44 6.70 4.02
N ALA A 3 22.97 6.59 5.28
CA ALA A 3 22.25 5.41 5.71
C ALA A 3 20.97 5.21 4.87
N MET A 4 20.73 3.98 4.42
CA MET A 4 19.54 3.53 3.71
C MET A 4 18.28 3.84 4.51
N GLU A 5 17.27 4.39 3.85
CA GLU A 5 15.95 4.62 4.45
C GLU A 5 15.31 3.29 4.89
N ALA A 6 14.60 3.33 6.02
CA ALA A 6 13.71 2.27 6.46
C ALA A 6 12.25 2.73 6.28
N CYS A 7 11.54 2.11 5.35
CA CYS A 7 10.12 2.36 5.09
C CYS A 7 9.27 1.24 5.70
N LEU A 8 8.69 1.47 6.88
CA LEU A 8 7.99 0.44 7.65
C LEU A 8 6.50 0.64 7.53
N TRP A 9 5.78 -0.43 7.20
CA TRP A 9 4.34 -0.39 7.05
C TRP A 9 3.70 -0.97 8.30
N ILE A 10 2.78 -0.22 8.90
CA ILE A 10 2.05 -0.61 10.10
C ILE A 10 0.56 -0.50 9.87
N THR A 11 -0.19 -1.38 10.51
CA THR A 11 -1.65 -1.41 10.42
C THR A 11 -2.28 -1.20 11.79
N PRO A 12 -3.56 -0.81 11.88
CA PRO A 12 -4.24 -0.65 13.16
C PRO A 12 -4.29 -1.93 14.01
N LYS A 13 -4.00 -3.09 13.41
CA LYS A 13 -4.00 -4.40 14.05
C LYS A 13 -2.99 -4.51 15.20
N ILE A 14 -2.00 -3.62 15.28
CA ILE A 14 -1.01 -3.60 16.36
C ILE A 14 -1.55 -3.00 17.67
N PHE A 15 -2.77 -2.44 17.66
CA PHE A 15 -3.37 -1.78 18.82
C PHE A 15 -4.45 -2.66 19.45
N ASP A 16 -4.30 -2.94 20.75
CA ASP A 16 -5.33 -3.61 21.54
C ASP A 16 -6.57 -2.72 21.74
N ASP A 17 -6.38 -1.41 21.87
CA ASP A 17 -7.43 -0.39 21.91
C ASP A 17 -7.10 0.76 20.95
N LEU A 18 -7.93 0.95 19.92
CA LEU A 18 -7.73 2.03 18.94
C LEU A 18 -7.83 3.42 19.56
N ARG A 19 -8.54 3.58 20.69
CA ARG A 19 -8.70 4.87 21.38
C ARG A 19 -7.54 5.17 22.34
N ASP A 20 -6.75 4.17 22.68
CA ASP A 20 -5.49 4.32 23.42
C ASP A 20 -4.33 3.65 22.65
N PRO A 21 -3.86 4.28 21.56
CA PRO A 21 -2.83 3.69 20.72
C PRO A 21 -1.42 3.76 21.33
N ALA A 22 -1.23 4.51 22.43
CA ALA A 22 0.10 4.79 22.98
C ALA A 22 0.91 3.52 23.35
N PRO A 23 0.34 2.48 23.98
CA PRO A 23 1.07 1.25 24.29
C PRO A 23 1.56 0.52 23.04
N GLY A 24 0.72 0.38 22.01
CA GLY A 24 1.08 -0.29 20.76
C GLY A 24 2.14 0.50 19.97
N VAL A 25 2.05 1.83 19.97
CA VAL A 25 3.09 2.70 19.38
C VAL A 25 4.42 2.52 20.11
N ALA A 26 4.45 2.56 21.44
CA ALA A 26 5.68 2.38 22.22
C ALA A 26 6.31 1.00 21.95
N ALA A 27 5.50 -0.05 21.95
CA ALA A 27 5.94 -1.41 21.64
C ALA A 27 6.53 -1.52 20.22
N PHE A 28 5.93 -0.84 19.24
CA PHE A 28 6.46 -0.79 17.88
C PHE A 28 7.86 -0.17 17.85
N PHE A 29 8.06 1.00 18.48
CA PHE A 29 9.36 1.65 18.51
C PHE A 29 10.41 0.85 19.30
N ASP A 30 10.03 0.18 20.38
CA ASP A 30 10.93 -0.68 21.15
C ASP A 30 11.39 -1.89 20.32
N HIS A 31 10.45 -2.57 19.67
CA HIS A 31 10.74 -3.76 18.86
C HIS A 31 11.63 -3.45 17.65
N HIS A 32 11.44 -2.28 17.04
CA HIS A 32 12.18 -1.86 15.85
C HIS A 32 13.38 -0.97 16.16
N ALA A 33 13.81 -0.86 17.43
CA ALA A 33 14.86 0.06 17.88
C ALA A 33 16.15 0.01 17.02
N GLY A 34 16.52 -1.18 16.54
CA GLY A 34 17.70 -1.37 15.68
C GLY A 34 17.63 -0.67 14.32
N TRP A 35 16.43 -0.31 13.84
CA TRP A 35 16.18 0.35 12.56
C TRP A 35 16.01 1.87 12.68
N LEU A 36 16.03 2.42 13.90
CA LEU A 36 15.69 3.83 14.17
C LEU A 36 16.89 4.79 14.04
N ASP A 37 18.09 4.28 13.80
CA ASP A 37 19.33 5.06 13.58
C ASP A 37 19.42 5.68 12.18
N ARG A 38 18.31 5.69 11.43
CA ARG A 38 18.24 5.99 9.99
C ARG A 38 17.04 6.88 9.71
N THR A 39 16.90 7.32 8.45
CA THR A 39 15.65 7.95 8.01
C THR A 39 14.53 6.92 8.11
N LEU A 40 13.57 7.16 9.00
CA LEU A 40 12.39 6.33 9.20
C LEU A 40 11.18 6.94 8.50
N THR A 41 10.60 6.18 7.58
CA THR A 41 9.28 6.45 7.00
C THR A 41 8.32 5.39 7.52
N LEU A 42 7.26 5.82 8.18
CA LEU A 42 6.15 4.96 8.59
C LEU A 42 4.99 5.16 7.64
N VAL A 43 4.57 4.08 7.00
CA VAL A 43 3.37 4.02 6.17
C VAL A 43 2.27 3.43 7.05
N PHE A 44 1.35 4.27 7.50
CA PHE A 44 0.17 3.78 8.19
C PHE A 44 -0.81 3.26 7.15
N CYS A 45 -1.35 2.08 7.39
CA CYS A 45 -2.32 1.45 6.51
C CYS A 45 -3.65 1.34 7.25
N ALA A 46 -4.34 2.46 7.42
CA ALA A 46 -5.62 2.48 8.12
C ALA A 46 -6.65 1.62 7.39
N GLY A 47 -6.61 1.66 6.06
CA GLY A 47 -7.51 0.93 5.19
C GLY A 47 -6.93 0.79 3.79
N ASN A 48 -7.82 0.75 2.80
CA ASN A 48 -7.46 0.65 1.38
C ASN A 48 -7.60 1.99 0.63
N GLY A 49 -7.64 3.10 1.38
CA GLY A 49 -7.83 4.43 0.84
C GLY A 49 -9.29 4.87 0.68
N ASP A 50 -10.29 3.98 0.84
CA ASP A 50 -11.70 4.40 0.78
C ASP A 50 -12.04 5.44 1.88
N HIS A 51 -11.36 5.37 3.04
CA HIS A 51 -11.44 6.39 4.09
C HIS A 51 -10.90 7.74 3.64
N VAL A 52 -9.91 7.78 2.75
CA VAL A 52 -9.45 9.04 2.13
C VAL A 52 -10.48 9.55 1.13
N LEU A 53 -11.02 8.65 0.30
CA LEU A 53 -11.94 9.00 -0.79
C LEU A 53 -13.32 9.46 -0.29
N ASN A 54 -13.79 8.97 0.85
CA ASN A 54 -15.05 9.42 1.48
C ASN A 54 -14.86 10.62 2.43
N TYR A 55 -13.64 11.04 2.73
CA TYR A 55 -13.40 12.06 3.76
C TYR A 55 -14.07 13.40 3.43
N ALA A 56 -14.98 13.87 4.30
CA ALA A 56 -15.71 15.12 4.09
C ALA A 56 -14.99 16.37 4.61
N GLY A 57 -13.91 16.21 5.40
CA GLY A 57 -13.18 17.30 6.05
C GLY A 57 -13.28 17.27 7.57
N ARG A 58 -12.61 18.20 8.27
CA ARG A 58 -12.51 18.19 9.75
C ARG A 58 -13.82 18.19 10.53
N HIS A 59 -14.88 18.72 9.94
CA HIS A 59 -16.21 18.77 10.57
C HIS A 59 -16.89 17.40 10.65
N ALA A 60 -16.34 16.40 9.96
CA ALA A 60 -16.82 15.02 9.91
C ALA A 60 -15.85 14.09 10.62
N TRP A 61 -15.11 14.57 11.64
CA TRP A 61 -14.12 13.74 12.32
C TRP A 61 -14.72 12.63 13.20
N ASP A 62 -15.99 12.79 13.58
CA ASP A 62 -16.80 11.78 14.24
C ASP A 62 -17.42 10.76 13.26
N ASP A 63 -17.29 10.96 11.95
CA ASP A 63 -17.74 9.99 10.96
C ASP A 63 -16.87 8.74 11.02
N ARG A 64 -17.54 7.59 10.92
CA ARG A 64 -16.90 6.28 10.90
C ARG A 64 -16.56 5.85 9.50
N PHE A 65 -15.48 5.08 9.39
CA PHE A 65 -15.12 4.37 8.19
C PHE A 65 -14.72 2.93 8.51
N ASP A 66 -14.71 2.08 7.50
CA ASP A 66 -14.26 0.71 7.64
C ASP A 66 -12.74 0.65 7.46
N TRP A 67 -12.04 0.10 8.45
CA TRP A 67 -10.58 0.02 8.48
C TRP A 67 -10.12 -1.40 8.16
N ALA A 68 -8.80 -1.60 8.05
CA ALA A 68 -8.18 -2.85 7.61
C ALA A 68 -8.24 -3.99 8.65
N ARG A 69 -9.45 -4.34 9.10
CA ARG A 69 -9.74 -5.37 10.09
C ARG A 69 -9.97 -6.76 9.50
N TYR A 70 -9.98 -6.87 8.17
CA TYR A 70 -10.11 -8.13 7.45
C TYR A 70 -8.72 -8.67 7.09
N ASN A 71 -8.64 -9.97 6.82
CA ASN A 71 -7.44 -10.64 6.29
C ASN A 71 -7.66 -11.20 4.86
N CYS A 72 -8.55 -10.57 4.11
CA CYS A 72 -8.75 -10.77 2.66
C CYS A 72 -9.65 -9.66 2.10
N PHE A 73 -10.10 -9.80 0.84
CA PHE A 73 -11.10 -8.92 0.23
C PHE A 73 -12.41 -8.88 1.03
N ALA A 74 -12.94 -7.67 1.20
CA ALA A 74 -14.25 -7.44 1.81
C ALA A 74 -15.30 -6.99 0.77
N LEU A 75 -15.26 -7.57 -0.44
CA LEU A 75 -16.23 -7.30 -1.50
C LEU A 75 -17.08 -8.52 -1.84
N GLY A 76 -18.40 -8.37 -1.76
CA GLY A 76 -19.31 -9.29 -2.43
C GLY A 76 -20.78 -9.09 -2.09
N PRO A 77 -21.69 -9.55 -2.96
CA PRO A 77 -23.13 -9.61 -2.66
C PRO A 77 -23.37 -10.43 -1.37
N GLY A 78 -24.17 -9.91 -0.45
CA GLY A 78 -24.49 -10.58 0.82
C GLY A 78 -23.56 -10.25 2.00
N GLY A 79 -22.58 -9.36 1.81
CA GLY A 79 -21.77 -8.78 2.89
C GLY A 79 -20.64 -9.69 3.41
N PRO A 80 -19.86 -9.22 4.42
CA PRO A 80 -18.64 -9.88 4.89
C PRO A 80 -18.83 -11.34 5.31
N ALA A 81 -19.96 -11.67 5.95
CA ALA A 81 -20.23 -13.02 6.43
C ALA A 81 -20.47 -14.03 5.28
N ALA A 82 -21.16 -13.61 4.21
CA ALA A 82 -21.38 -14.46 3.04
C ALA A 82 -20.06 -14.72 2.29
N MET A 83 -19.21 -13.69 2.20
CA MET A 83 -17.88 -13.80 1.60
C MET A 83 -16.95 -14.68 2.42
N ALA A 84 -16.89 -14.50 3.74
CA ALA A 84 -16.10 -15.37 4.62
C ALA A 84 -16.48 -16.84 4.45
N ARG A 85 -17.78 -17.14 4.35
CA ARG A 85 -18.25 -18.51 4.11
C ARG A 85 -17.81 -19.05 2.75
N ALA A 86 -17.93 -18.25 1.69
CA ALA A 86 -17.53 -18.67 0.34
C ALA A 86 -16.02 -18.90 0.25
N HIS A 87 -15.24 -17.95 0.76
CA HIS A 87 -13.78 -18.01 0.85
C HIS A 87 -13.31 -19.23 1.63
N ASN A 88 -13.82 -19.42 2.85
CA ASN A 88 -13.39 -20.52 3.72
C ASN A 88 -13.74 -21.89 3.15
N ARG A 89 -14.81 -21.98 2.35
CA ARG A 89 -15.16 -23.21 1.63
C ARG A 89 -14.21 -23.49 0.47
N ASP A 90 -13.81 -22.47 -0.29
CA ASP A 90 -12.79 -22.63 -1.35
C ASP A 90 -11.45 -23.05 -0.75
N TRP A 91 -11.01 -22.35 0.31
CA TRP A 91 -9.80 -22.69 1.06
C TRP A 91 -9.83 -24.14 1.57
N LEU A 92 -10.91 -24.56 2.23
CA LEU A 92 -11.05 -25.94 2.72
C LEU A 92 -11.01 -26.98 1.59
N ALA A 93 -11.57 -26.67 0.41
CA ALA A 93 -11.51 -27.57 -0.74
C ALA A 93 -10.07 -27.75 -1.22
N ARG A 94 -9.31 -26.65 -1.39
CA ARG A 94 -7.90 -26.70 -1.82
C ARG A 94 -7.00 -27.45 -0.84
N VAL A 95 -7.18 -27.23 0.46
CA VAL A 95 -6.44 -27.95 1.50
C VAL A 95 -6.71 -29.46 1.41
N ARG A 96 -7.97 -29.87 1.18
CA ARG A 96 -8.35 -31.29 1.02
C ARG A 96 -7.75 -31.93 -0.22
N ASP A 97 -7.58 -31.17 -1.29
CA ASP A 97 -6.98 -31.64 -2.54
C ASP A 97 -5.44 -31.70 -2.49
N GLY A 98 -4.84 -31.51 -1.30
CA GLY A 98 -3.38 -31.53 -1.11
C GLY A 98 -2.68 -30.24 -1.55
N GLY A 99 -3.44 -29.21 -1.89
CA GLY A 99 -2.96 -27.86 -2.18
C GLY A 99 -2.66 -27.07 -0.91
N GLU A 100 -1.77 -27.57 -0.05
CA GLU A 100 -1.30 -26.83 1.15
C GLU A 100 -0.45 -25.59 0.80
N ARG A 101 -0.14 -25.41 -0.49
CA ARG A 101 0.58 -24.24 -1.01
C ARG A 101 -0.19 -23.71 -2.19
N SER A 102 -1.26 -22.96 -1.95
CA SER A 102 -1.75 -22.11 -3.03
C SER A 102 -0.59 -21.20 -3.42
N ALA A 103 -0.19 -21.20 -4.69
CA ALA A 103 0.80 -20.28 -5.27
C ALA A 103 0.27 -18.82 -5.29
N ASN A 104 -0.57 -18.49 -4.31
CA ASN A 104 -1.50 -17.40 -4.27
C ASN A 104 -1.76 -17.11 -2.78
N PRO A 105 -1.44 -15.90 -2.28
CA PRO A 105 -1.54 -15.54 -0.87
C PRO A 105 -3.01 -15.39 -0.43
N TYR A 106 -3.91 -15.09 -1.37
CA TYR A 106 -5.34 -14.93 -1.15
C TYR A 106 -5.95 -16.24 -0.63
N SER A 107 -5.46 -17.39 -1.10
CA SER A 107 -5.92 -18.71 -0.65
C SER A 107 -5.05 -19.30 0.47
N ALA A 108 -4.15 -18.53 1.08
CA ALA A 108 -3.21 -19.07 2.07
C ALA A 108 -3.86 -19.35 3.45
N GLY A 109 -5.08 -18.87 3.68
CA GLY A 109 -5.78 -19.09 4.94
C GLY A 109 -7.27 -18.72 4.92
N PRO A 110 -8.00 -19.02 6.01
CA PRO A 110 -9.40 -18.64 6.14
C PRO A 110 -9.54 -17.12 6.30
N MET A 111 -10.64 -16.56 5.78
CA MET A 111 -11.13 -15.22 6.07
C MET A 111 -11.73 -15.14 7.48
N PHE A 112 -11.37 -14.08 8.20
CA PHE A 112 -11.96 -13.67 9.47
C PHE A 112 -11.92 -12.15 9.63
N THR A 113 -12.69 -11.65 10.60
CA THR A 113 -12.58 -10.26 11.08
C THR A 113 -11.74 -10.27 12.34
N LEU A 114 -10.63 -9.53 12.35
CA LEU A 114 -9.70 -9.52 13.47
C LEU A 114 -10.27 -8.74 14.67
N SER A 115 -10.98 -7.65 14.40
CA SER A 115 -11.46 -6.73 15.44
C SER A 115 -12.77 -6.08 15.05
N GLU A 116 -13.66 -5.92 16.02
CA GLU A 116 -14.93 -5.21 15.89
C GLU A 116 -14.85 -3.75 16.36
N GLN A 117 -13.67 -3.28 16.77
CA GLN A 117 -13.51 -1.91 17.23
C GLN A 117 -13.85 -0.92 16.10
N PRO A 118 -14.68 0.10 16.37
CA PRO A 118 -14.99 1.13 15.38
C PRO A 118 -13.76 2.02 15.16
N MET A 119 -13.64 2.55 13.94
CA MET A 119 -12.69 3.61 13.63
C MET A 119 -13.44 4.80 13.05
N ASP A 120 -13.23 5.96 13.67
CA ASP A 120 -13.59 7.27 13.14
C ASP A 120 -12.31 8.06 12.89
N TYR A 121 -12.45 9.22 12.23
CA TYR A 121 -11.32 10.06 11.88
C TYR A 121 -10.67 10.72 13.11
N GLU A 122 -11.40 10.93 14.21
CA GLU A 122 -10.83 11.40 15.48
C GLU A 122 -9.88 10.34 16.08
N THR A 123 -10.30 9.08 16.09
CA THR A 123 -9.47 7.94 16.50
C THR A 123 -8.22 7.84 15.61
N LEU A 124 -8.38 7.96 14.30
CA LEU A 124 -7.25 7.96 13.35
C LEU A 124 -6.26 9.11 13.63
N ALA A 125 -6.77 10.32 13.89
CA ALA A 125 -5.94 11.46 14.27
C ALA A 125 -5.18 11.20 15.58
N GLY A 126 -5.83 10.56 16.56
CA GLY A 126 -5.21 10.14 17.82
C GLY A 126 -4.05 9.18 17.62
N ILE A 127 -4.19 8.21 16.71
CA ILE A 127 -3.12 7.26 16.35
C ILE A 127 -1.92 8.01 15.77
N TYR A 128 -2.13 8.88 14.79
CA TYR A 128 -1.02 9.66 14.22
C TYR A 128 -0.35 10.57 15.25
N ALA A 129 -1.14 11.19 16.13
CA ALA A 129 -0.63 12.03 17.20
C ALA A 129 0.25 11.23 18.17
N ALA A 130 -0.16 10.00 18.53
CA ALA A 130 0.61 9.10 19.38
C ALA A 130 1.95 8.71 18.73
N VAL A 131 1.95 8.34 17.45
CA VAL A 131 3.20 8.06 16.69
C VAL A 131 4.15 9.26 16.72
N ARG A 132 3.62 10.48 16.47
CA ARG A 132 4.41 11.71 16.51
C ARG A 132 4.92 12.05 17.91
N ALA A 133 4.12 11.79 18.94
CA ALA A 133 4.50 12.03 20.32
C ALA A 133 5.64 11.10 20.74
N GLU A 134 5.51 9.80 20.45
CA GLU A 134 6.53 8.81 20.79
C GLU A 134 7.85 9.07 20.04
N ALA A 135 7.78 9.37 18.74
CA ALA A 135 8.96 9.76 17.98
C ALA A 135 9.68 10.97 18.59
N ARG A 136 8.92 12.00 19.02
CA ARG A 136 9.49 13.19 19.69
C ARG A 136 10.14 12.85 21.02
N THR A 137 9.52 12.01 21.85
CA THR A 137 10.08 11.54 23.12
C THR A 137 11.42 10.84 22.92
N ARG A 138 11.58 10.12 21.80
CA ARG A 138 12.81 9.40 21.44
C ARG A 138 13.80 10.25 20.63
N GLY A 139 13.50 11.52 20.35
CA GLY A 139 14.35 12.39 19.53
C GLY A 139 14.43 11.97 18.05
N LEU A 140 13.46 11.19 17.57
CA LEU A 140 13.42 10.64 16.22
C LEU A 140 12.64 11.57 15.29
N ARG A 141 13.15 11.73 14.06
CA ARG A 141 12.40 12.35 12.97
C ARG A 141 11.79 11.27 12.11
N VAL A 142 10.49 11.08 12.24
CA VAL A 142 9.70 10.11 11.46
C VAL A 142 8.96 10.84 10.35
N ARG A 143 8.97 10.29 9.14
CA ARG A 143 8.02 10.64 8.07
C ARG A 143 6.79 9.76 8.21
N LEU A 144 5.59 10.33 8.27
CA LEU A 144 4.35 9.58 8.40
C LEU A 144 3.52 9.73 7.14
N LEU A 145 3.30 8.63 6.43
CA LEU A 145 2.51 8.55 5.21
C LEU A 145 1.23 7.76 5.45
N GLU A 146 0.17 8.09 4.72
CA GLU A 146 -1.03 7.24 4.60
C GLU A 146 -0.92 6.33 3.37
N TYR A 147 -1.59 5.18 3.44
CA TYR A 147 -1.67 4.20 2.37
C TYR A 147 -2.95 4.30 1.55
N LEU A 148 -2.82 4.23 0.22
CA LEU A 148 -3.96 4.18 -0.72
C LEU A 148 -3.83 2.96 -1.64
N GLU A 149 -4.85 2.10 -1.65
CA GLU A 149 -4.98 1.00 -2.61
C GLU A 149 -5.88 1.39 -3.78
N PRO A 150 -5.55 0.99 -5.02
CA PRO A 150 -6.45 1.19 -6.15
C PRO A 150 -7.66 0.28 -6.06
N GLY A 151 -7.48 -0.90 -5.46
CA GLY A 151 -8.51 -1.91 -5.29
C GLY A 151 -9.18 -1.88 -3.92
N PRO A 152 -10.12 -2.80 -3.69
CA PRO A 152 -10.96 -2.86 -2.51
C PRO A 152 -10.45 -3.89 -1.49
N GLU A 153 -9.14 -3.97 -1.36
CA GLU A 153 -8.49 -4.95 -0.51
C GLU A 153 -8.73 -4.64 0.97
N PHE A 154 -8.93 -5.67 1.81
CA PHE A 154 -8.88 -5.62 3.30
C PHE A 154 -9.84 -4.71 4.05
N CYS A 155 -10.67 -3.93 3.36
CA CYS A 155 -11.72 -3.04 3.88
C CYS A 155 -12.89 -3.01 2.91
N ARG A 156 -14.09 -2.72 3.40
CA ARG A 156 -15.19 -2.35 2.51
C ARG A 156 -14.86 -1.05 1.81
N SER A 157 -15.23 -0.98 0.52
CA SER A 157 -14.91 0.17 -0.32
C SER A 157 -16.18 0.79 -0.87
N GLU A 158 -16.88 1.56 -0.03
CA GLU A 158 -18.15 2.19 -0.42
C GLU A 158 -17.96 3.14 -1.60
N TRP A 159 -16.91 3.98 -1.56
CA TRP A 159 -16.66 4.95 -2.62
C TRP A 159 -16.45 4.23 -3.95
N LYS A 160 -15.58 3.21 -3.97
CA LYS A 160 -15.23 2.47 -5.18
C LYS A 160 -16.38 1.60 -5.70
N THR A 161 -17.13 0.94 -4.81
CA THR A 161 -18.07 -0.14 -5.25
C THR A 161 -19.54 0.23 -5.23
N VAL A 162 -19.91 1.30 -4.52
CA VAL A 162 -21.31 1.72 -4.38
C VAL A 162 -21.51 3.09 -5.00
N LEU A 163 -20.64 4.05 -4.69
CA LEU A 163 -20.83 5.44 -5.13
C LEU A 163 -20.34 5.67 -6.55
N HIS A 164 -19.13 5.19 -6.83
CA HIS A 164 -18.45 5.40 -8.11
C HIS A 164 -18.03 4.08 -8.77
N PRO A 165 -18.94 3.10 -8.93
CA PRO A 165 -18.60 1.86 -9.63
C PRO A 165 -18.19 2.09 -11.08
N GLU A 166 -18.58 3.21 -11.71
CA GLU A 166 -18.23 3.56 -13.08
C GLU A 166 -16.73 3.78 -13.30
N VAL A 167 -16.00 4.21 -12.26
CA VAL A 167 -14.54 4.41 -12.34
C VAL A 167 -13.77 3.26 -11.68
N ALA A 168 -14.46 2.31 -11.05
CA ALA A 168 -13.86 1.15 -10.39
C ALA A 168 -14.31 -0.18 -11.03
N ALA A 169 -14.80 -0.15 -12.27
CA ALA A 169 -15.34 -1.32 -12.95
C ALA A 169 -14.26 -2.33 -13.39
N SER A 170 -12.98 -1.96 -13.33
CA SER A 170 -11.89 -2.83 -13.72
C SER A 170 -11.58 -3.89 -12.67
N ALA A 171 -10.86 -4.92 -13.11
CA ALA A 171 -10.37 -5.97 -12.24
C ALA A 171 -8.85 -6.15 -12.35
N ALA A 172 -8.26 -6.73 -11.30
CA ALA A 172 -6.89 -7.24 -11.31
C ALA A 172 -6.90 -8.76 -11.08
N ASP A 173 -5.96 -9.48 -11.69
CA ASP A 173 -5.82 -10.92 -11.51
C ASP A 173 -4.79 -11.23 -10.44
N ALA A 174 -5.28 -11.57 -9.26
CA ALA A 174 -4.51 -11.89 -8.07
C ALA A 174 -4.12 -13.38 -8.05
N GLY A 175 -3.38 -13.85 -9.05
CA GLY A 175 -2.95 -15.25 -9.13
C GLY A 175 -4.11 -16.24 -9.35
N GLY A 176 -5.02 -15.92 -10.25
CA GLY A 176 -6.23 -16.68 -10.60
C GLY A 176 -7.51 -16.20 -9.90
N HIS A 177 -7.44 -15.13 -9.10
CA HIS A 177 -8.58 -14.55 -8.41
C HIS A 177 -8.82 -13.13 -8.95
N LEU A 178 -9.92 -12.94 -9.67
CA LEU A 178 -10.29 -11.63 -10.19
C LEU A 178 -10.81 -10.72 -9.08
N VAL A 179 -10.12 -9.61 -8.87
CA VAL A 179 -10.42 -8.57 -7.88
C VAL A 179 -11.15 -7.44 -8.59
N PRO A 180 -12.48 -7.28 -8.44
CA PRO A 180 -13.18 -6.14 -9.01
C PRO A 180 -12.88 -4.86 -8.20
N GLY A 181 -13.35 -3.70 -8.63
CA GLY A 181 -13.30 -2.48 -7.82
C GLY A 181 -11.98 -1.71 -7.91
N VAL A 182 -11.22 -1.91 -8.98
CA VAL A 182 -9.94 -1.23 -9.23
C VAL A 182 -10.19 0.12 -9.91
N ILE A 183 -9.74 1.21 -9.28
CA ILE A 183 -9.89 2.57 -9.82
C ILE A 183 -9.11 2.75 -11.12
N ASP A 184 -9.79 3.22 -12.15
CA ASP A 184 -9.19 3.82 -13.34
C ASP A 184 -9.14 5.35 -13.18
N VAL A 185 -7.94 5.89 -12.96
CA VAL A 185 -7.73 7.35 -12.77
C VAL A 185 -8.04 8.18 -14.02
N THR A 186 -8.17 7.55 -15.19
CA THR A 186 -8.53 8.21 -16.45
C THR A 186 -10.03 8.24 -16.70
N ALA A 187 -10.80 7.43 -15.98
CA ALA A 187 -12.25 7.35 -16.17
C ALA A 187 -12.95 8.62 -15.64
N PRO A 188 -14.01 9.09 -16.33
CA PRO A 188 -14.81 10.21 -15.87
C PRO A 188 -15.78 9.79 -14.76
N LEU A 189 -15.88 10.60 -13.71
CA LEU A 189 -16.83 10.43 -12.62
C LEU A 189 -18.24 10.89 -13.04
N ALA A 190 -19.25 10.18 -12.56
CA ALA A 190 -20.61 10.71 -12.52
C ALA A 190 -20.70 11.90 -11.54
N ALA A 191 -21.72 12.74 -11.68
CA ALA A 191 -21.98 13.77 -10.67
C ALA A 191 -22.40 13.13 -9.35
N ASP A 192 -21.85 13.62 -8.25
CA ASP A 192 -22.25 13.26 -6.89
C ASP A 192 -22.43 14.53 -6.06
N GLY A 193 -23.58 14.68 -5.40
CA GLY A 193 -23.89 15.80 -4.52
C GLY A 193 -23.32 15.65 -3.10
N ARG A 194 -22.70 14.51 -2.76
CA ARG A 194 -22.05 14.29 -1.46
C ARG A 194 -20.92 15.27 -1.22
N ARG A 195 -20.70 15.63 0.04
CA ARG A 195 -19.62 16.53 0.43
C ARG A 195 -18.32 15.76 0.56
N TYR A 196 -17.26 16.24 -0.09
CA TYR A 196 -15.90 15.76 0.09
C TYR A 196 -14.98 16.90 0.54
N ALA A 197 -13.87 16.58 1.19
CA ALA A 197 -12.92 17.57 1.70
C ALA A 197 -12.39 18.49 0.58
N ALA A 198 -12.06 17.94 -0.59
CA ALA A 198 -11.63 18.72 -1.75
C ALA A 198 -12.79 19.26 -2.61
N PHE A 199 -13.99 18.70 -2.47
CA PHE A 199 -15.17 19.04 -3.26
C PHE A 199 -16.37 19.27 -2.33
N PRO A 200 -16.40 20.40 -1.58
CA PRO A 200 -17.43 20.64 -0.57
C PRO A 200 -18.84 20.82 -1.16
N GLY A 201 -18.95 21.12 -2.46
CA GLY A 201 -20.21 21.17 -3.19
C GLY A 201 -20.55 19.91 -4.00
N GLY A 202 -19.77 18.84 -3.85
CA GLY A 202 -19.90 17.62 -4.63
C GLY A 202 -19.01 17.54 -5.86
N ILE A 203 -18.98 16.34 -6.45
CA ILE A 203 -18.22 15.99 -7.64
C ILE A 203 -19.02 16.42 -8.88
N PRO A 204 -18.48 17.26 -9.76
CA PRO A 204 -19.13 17.57 -11.03
C PRO A 204 -19.01 16.40 -12.01
N ALA A 205 -20.04 16.20 -12.84
CA ALA A 205 -20.03 15.19 -13.89
C ALA A 205 -18.86 15.38 -14.86
N GLY A 206 -18.21 14.29 -15.24
CA GLY A 206 -17.10 14.28 -16.20
C GLY A 206 -15.74 14.62 -15.60
N LEU A 207 -15.64 14.88 -14.29
CA LEU A 207 -14.36 15.05 -13.63
C LEU A 207 -13.55 13.75 -13.73
N PRO A 208 -12.30 13.76 -14.23
CA PRO A 208 -11.48 12.56 -14.24
C PRO A 208 -11.20 12.08 -12.82
N ALA A 209 -11.36 10.77 -12.56
CA ALA A 209 -11.21 10.18 -11.24
C ALA A 209 -9.85 10.51 -10.60
N GLY A 210 -8.78 10.52 -11.39
CA GLY A 210 -7.45 10.90 -10.92
C GLY A 210 -7.37 12.32 -10.35
N ASP A 211 -8.12 13.29 -10.90
CA ASP A 211 -8.13 14.65 -10.37
C ASP A 211 -8.81 14.70 -9.00
N PHE A 212 -9.91 13.96 -8.86
CA PHE A 212 -10.59 13.82 -7.57
C PHE A 212 -9.64 13.20 -6.54
N VAL A 213 -9.04 12.05 -6.86
CA VAL A 213 -8.11 11.35 -5.96
C VAL A 213 -6.94 12.25 -5.56
N ALA A 214 -6.34 12.97 -6.51
CA ALA A 214 -5.23 13.87 -6.26
C ALA A 214 -5.60 14.99 -5.26
N ALA A 215 -6.71 15.68 -5.51
CA ALA A 215 -7.16 16.78 -4.66
C ALA A 215 -7.61 16.27 -3.28
N GLN A 216 -8.32 15.14 -3.25
CA GLN A 216 -8.85 14.52 -2.04
C GLN A 216 -7.74 14.01 -1.13
N THR A 217 -6.70 13.38 -1.70
CA THR A 217 -5.50 12.94 -0.97
C THR A 217 -4.75 14.13 -0.36
N ALA A 218 -4.63 15.23 -1.12
CA ALA A 218 -3.97 16.44 -0.63
C ALA A 218 -4.75 17.12 0.50
N ALA A 219 -6.09 17.11 0.46
CA ALA A 219 -6.93 17.62 1.53
C ALA A 219 -6.78 16.76 2.79
N PHE A 220 -6.93 15.44 2.65
CA PHE A 220 -6.79 14.47 3.75
C PHE A 220 -5.43 14.59 4.46
N THR A 221 -4.34 14.44 3.70
CA THR A 221 -2.98 14.53 4.27
C THR A 221 -2.70 15.88 4.92
N GLY A 222 -3.34 16.96 4.44
CA GLY A 222 -3.20 18.30 5.01
C GLY A 222 -3.93 18.42 6.33
N ASP A 223 -5.14 17.88 6.43
CA ASP A 223 -5.92 17.92 7.65
C ASP A 223 -5.32 17.06 8.77
N PHE A 224 -4.73 15.92 8.43
CA PHE A 224 -4.06 15.03 9.39
C PHE A 224 -2.59 15.37 9.67
N GLY A 225 -2.01 16.38 8.99
CA GLY A 225 -0.61 16.75 9.19
C GLY A 225 0.38 15.64 8.81
N LEU A 226 0.05 14.89 7.76
CA LEU A 226 0.87 13.80 7.23
C LEU A 226 1.96 14.35 6.32
N ASP A 227 3.10 13.65 6.30
CA ASP A 227 4.22 14.01 5.45
C ASP A 227 3.99 13.62 3.99
N GLY A 228 2.99 12.79 3.69
CA GLY A 228 2.70 12.36 2.33
C GLY A 228 1.82 11.11 2.24
N VAL A 229 1.94 10.42 1.11
CA VAL A 229 1.17 9.24 0.76
C VAL A 229 2.06 8.15 0.15
N LEU A 230 1.71 6.89 0.38
CA LEU A 230 2.18 5.78 -0.43
C LEU A 230 1.01 5.19 -1.22
N LEU A 231 1.17 5.19 -2.54
CA LEU A 231 0.26 4.60 -3.50
C LEU A 231 0.59 3.12 -3.70
N GLY A 232 -0.30 2.23 -3.26
CA GLY A 232 -0.16 0.78 -3.32
C GLY A 232 -0.46 0.17 -4.67
N ASN A 233 0.00 -1.07 -4.89
CA ASN A 233 -0.40 -1.93 -6.02
C ASN A 233 -0.56 -1.19 -7.36
N GLN A 234 0.46 -0.44 -7.79
CA GLN A 234 0.45 0.28 -9.07
C GLN A 234 -0.65 1.33 -9.20
N PHE A 235 -1.06 1.97 -8.10
CA PHE A 235 -2.18 2.91 -8.08
C PHE A 235 -2.13 3.88 -9.27
N GLY A 236 -3.23 3.96 -10.02
CA GLY A 236 -3.32 4.72 -11.25
C GLY A 236 -3.19 3.89 -12.52
N LEU A 237 -2.75 2.63 -12.43
CA LEU A 237 -2.62 1.70 -13.54
C LEU A 237 -3.63 0.56 -13.40
N VAL A 238 -4.50 0.40 -14.39
CA VAL A 238 -5.51 -0.67 -14.43
C VAL A 238 -4.91 -1.97 -14.98
N GLY A 239 -5.42 -3.12 -14.54
CA GLY A 239 -4.90 -4.42 -14.96
C GLY A 239 -3.54 -4.71 -14.35
N PHE A 240 -3.33 -4.18 -13.14
CA PHE A 240 -2.06 -4.28 -12.44
C PHE A 240 -1.66 -5.75 -12.19
N TRP A 241 -0.36 -5.93 -11.96
CA TRP A 241 0.41 -7.19 -11.83
C TRP A 241 0.77 -7.91 -13.13
N HIS A 242 -0.10 -7.91 -14.15
CA HIS A 242 0.19 -8.58 -15.42
C HIS A 242 -0.02 -7.64 -16.60
N PRO A 243 1.01 -7.38 -17.44
CA PRO A 243 0.90 -6.46 -18.57
C PRO A 243 -0.16 -6.87 -19.59
N ASP A 244 -0.45 -8.17 -19.71
CA ASP A 244 -1.49 -8.70 -20.60
C ASP A 244 -2.91 -8.30 -20.19
N ASN A 245 -3.09 -7.88 -18.92
CA ASN A 245 -4.37 -7.39 -18.41
C ASN A 245 -4.50 -5.86 -18.52
N ALA A 246 -3.45 -5.16 -18.94
CA ALA A 246 -3.46 -3.72 -19.07
C ALA A 246 -4.40 -3.28 -20.21
N PRO A 247 -5.21 -2.23 -20.02
CA PRO A 247 -5.93 -1.62 -21.14
C PRO A 247 -4.94 -1.09 -22.19
N PRO A 248 -5.33 -1.04 -23.49
CA PRO A 248 -4.45 -0.56 -24.54
C PRO A 248 -3.81 0.81 -24.20
N PRO A 249 -2.49 0.96 -24.35
CA PRO A 249 -1.74 2.16 -24.01
C PRO A 249 -1.91 3.23 -25.10
N THR A 250 -3.12 3.77 -25.25
CA THR A 250 -3.35 4.84 -26.24
C THR A 250 -2.66 6.14 -25.79
N PRO A 251 -2.36 7.07 -26.73
CA PRO A 251 -1.83 8.39 -26.37
C PRO A 251 -2.70 9.13 -25.36
N GLU A 252 -4.03 9.03 -25.49
CA GLU A 252 -5.00 9.66 -24.59
C GLU A 252 -4.93 9.07 -23.19
N ARG A 253 -4.82 7.74 -23.08
CA ARG A 253 -4.69 7.06 -21.79
C ARG A 253 -3.39 7.42 -21.10
N SER A 254 -2.28 7.41 -21.84
CA SER A 254 -0.96 7.78 -21.33
C SER A 254 -0.95 9.23 -20.84
N ALA A 255 -1.59 10.14 -21.58
CA ALA A 255 -1.77 11.53 -21.14
C ALA A 255 -2.65 11.65 -19.89
N GLY A 256 -3.70 10.83 -19.77
CA GLY A 256 -4.54 10.77 -18.56
C GLY A 256 -3.78 10.31 -17.32
N ILE A 257 -2.92 9.29 -17.46
CA ILE A 257 -2.07 8.77 -16.37
C ILE A 257 -1.03 9.81 -15.98
N GLU A 258 -0.32 10.40 -16.94
CA GLU A 258 0.63 11.49 -16.68
C GLU A 258 -0.05 12.66 -15.94
N ARG A 259 -1.24 13.05 -16.41
CA ARG A 259 -2.05 14.10 -15.78
C ARG A 259 -2.37 13.78 -14.32
N PHE A 260 -2.76 12.55 -13.99
CA PHE A 260 -3.00 12.15 -12.61
C PHE A 260 -1.77 12.38 -11.72
N PHE A 261 -0.61 11.85 -12.12
CA PHE A 261 0.62 11.98 -11.34
C PHE A 261 1.08 13.44 -11.19
N LEU A 262 1.02 14.23 -12.26
CA LEU A 262 1.37 15.65 -12.20
C LEU A 262 0.39 16.45 -11.33
N ARG A 263 -0.92 16.13 -11.37
CA ARG A 263 -1.93 16.76 -10.51
C ARG A 263 -1.73 16.39 -9.04
N LEU A 264 -1.45 15.12 -8.76
CA LEU A 264 -1.13 14.66 -7.42
C LEU A 264 0.10 15.39 -6.88
N ARG A 265 1.21 15.44 -7.64
CA ARG A 265 2.41 16.18 -7.24
C ARG A 265 2.13 17.66 -6.97
N ALA A 266 1.38 18.32 -7.87
CA ALA A 266 1.01 19.72 -7.69
C ALA A 266 0.17 19.95 -6.42
N ALA A 267 -0.80 19.08 -6.14
CA ALA A 267 -1.66 19.17 -4.96
C ALA A 267 -0.92 18.83 -3.66
N MET A 268 0.03 17.90 -3.71
CA MET A 268 0.81 17.47 -2.56
C MET A 268 1.90 18.49 -2.17
N GLY A 269 2.37 19.34 -3.10
CA GLY A 269 3.33 20.40 -2.81
C GLY A 269 4.70 19.83 -2.42
N GLU A 270 5.15 20.07 -1.18
CA GLU A 270 6.39 19.51 -0.62
C GLU A 270 6.19 18.13 0.05
N ARG A 271 4.94 17.65 0.17
CA ARG A 271 4.65 16.36 0.79
C ARG A 271 5.09 15.20 -0.09
N LEU A 272 5.46 14.08 0.51
CA LEU A 272 6.02 12.93 -0.19
C LEU A 272 4.95 12.18 -0.98
N VAL A 273 5.32 11.74 -2.19
CA VAL A 273 4.52 10.81 -3.01
C VAL A 273 5.37 9.58 -3.28
N TYR A 274 5.07 8.51 -2.56
CA TYR A 274 5.69 7.19 -2.75
C TYR A 274 4.76 6.35 -3.61
N TRP A 275 5.33 5.48 -4.43
CA TRP A 275 4.56 4.59 -5.29
C TRP A 275 5.13 3.18 -5.26
N MET A 276 4.24 2.21 -5.03
CA MET A 276 4.54 0.79 -5.12
C MET A 276 4.45 0.36 -6.59
N ASP A 277 5.56 -0.18 -7.08
CA ASP A 277 5.73 -0.45 -8.50
C ASP A 277 4.96 -1.65 -9.02
N THR A 278 5.15 -1.92 -10.32
CA THR A 278 4.41 -2.98 -10.99
C THR A 278 4.97 -4.39 -10.89
N TYR A 279 6.07 -4.60 -10.16
CA TYR A 279 6.95 -5.77 -10.33
C TYR A 279 7.70 -5.81 -11.67
N TRP A 280 7.38 -4.92 -12.61
CA TRP A 280 7.97 -4.90 -13.94
C TRP A 280 8.89 -3.71 -14.17
N ARG A 281 9.82 -3.93 -15.11
CA ARG A 281 10.76 -2.91 -15.56
C ARG A 281 10.03 -1.67 -16.06
N ALA A 282 10.66 -0.51 -15.93
CA ALA A 282 10.09 0.75 -16.41
C ALA A 282 9.73 0.75 -17.91
N GLU A 283 10.43 -0.05 -18.72
CA GLU A 283 10.08 -0.24 -20.15
C GLU A 283 8.72 -0.93 -20.33
N VAL A 284 8.43 -1.95 -19.53
CA VAL A 284 7.14 -2.65 -19.54
C VAL A 284 6.05 -1.72 -19.02
N GLU A 285 6.33 -0.95 -17.97
CA GLU A 285 5.38 0.04 -17.43
C GLU A 285 4.98 1.09 -18.47
N ARG A 286 5.92 1.53 -19.29
CA ARG A 286 5.66 2.43 -20.43
C ARG A 286 4.83 1.74 -21.50
N SER A 287 5.23 0.54 -21.90
CA SER A 287 4.63 -0.12 -23.06
C SER A 287 3.27 -0.74 -22.77
N ALA A 288 3.01 -1.24 -21.57
CA ALA A 288 1.74 -1.86 -21.23
C ALA A 288 0.73 -0.87 -20.64
N TRP A 289 1.18 0.05 -19.77
CA TRP A 289 0.27 0.96 -19.07
C TRP A 289 0.41 2.43 -19.47
N GLY A 290 1.40 2.82 -20.27
CA GLY A 290 1.59 4.21 -20.68
C GLY A 290 2.19 5.10 -19.60
N MET A 291 2.91 4.53 -18.62
CA MET A 291 3.63 5.31 -17.61
C MET A 291 4.69 6.19 -18.28
N THR A 292 4.77 7.48 -17.93
CA THR A 292 5.67 8.43 -18.62
C THR A 292 6.85 8.86 -17.74
N ASP A 293 7.88 9.45 -18.37
CA ASP A 293 8.98 10.06 -17.63
C ASP A 293 8.53 11.16 -16.67
N ALA A 294 7.54 11.96 -17.08
CA ALA A 294 7.02 13.03 -16.24
C ALA A 294 6.27 12.46 -15.03
N ALA A 295 5.51 11.38 -15.22
CA ALA A 295 4.89 10.66 -14.11
C ALA A 295 5.94 10.14 -13.12
N TYR A 296 7.01 9.47 -13.57
CA TYR A 296 8.08 9.03 -12.67
C TYR A 296 8.76 10.18 -11.93
N ARG A 297 9.09 11.28 -12.63
CA ARG A 297 9.75 12.45 -12.00
C ARG A 297 8.88 13.15 -10.96
N SER A 298 7.58 12.87 -10.95
CA SER A 298 6.66 13.41 -9.94
C SER A 298 6.71 12.66 -8.60
N LEU A 299 7.39 11.51 -8.55
CA LEU A 299 7.48 10.63 -7.39
C LEU A 299 8.75 10.88 -6.59
N ASP A 300 8.65 10.83 -5.25
CA ASP A 300 9.79 10.99 -4.35
C ASP A 300 10.53 9.67 -4.10
N ALA A 301 9.79 8.56 -4.11
CA ALA A 301 10.33 7.21 -3.98
C ALA A 301 9.46 6.19 -4.73
N ILE A 302 10.10 5.11 -5.14
CA ILE A 302 9.44 3.96 -5.75
C ILE A 302 9.82 2.71 -4.97
N LEU A 303 8.81 1.99 -4.50
CA LEU A 303 8.97 0.69 -3.87
C LEU A 303 9.05 -0.36 -4.97
N VAL A 304 10.23 -0.96 -5.12
CA VAL A 304 10.46 -2.14 -5.96
C VAL A 304 9.94 -3.35 -5.22
N SER A 305 8.73 -3.76 -5.57
CA SER A 305 7.99 -4.77 -4.84
C SER A 305 8.54 -6.15 -5.12
N THR A 306 8.65 -6.97 -4.07
CA THR A 306 9.17 -8.35 -4.21
C THR A 306 8.33 -9.39 -3.48
N PHE A 307 7.04 -9.12 -3.29
CA PHE A 307 6.12 -10.04 -2.61
C PHE A 307 6.16 -11.43 -3.26
N ALA A 308 6.45 -12.44 -2.44
CA ALA A 308 6.95 -13.74 -2.88
C ALA A 308 6.02 -14.51 -3.83
N VAL A 309 4.76 -14.07 -3.89
CA VAL A 309 3.66 -14.74 -4.58
C VAL A 309 3.23 -14.09 -5.90
N LEU A 310 3.69 -12.88 -6.20
CA LEU A 310 3.26 -12.14 -7.41
C LEU A 310 4.41 -11.91 -8.40
N VAL A 311 5.66 -11.91 -7.91
CA VAL A 311 6.81 -11.61 -8.76
C VAL A 311 7.56 -12.86 -9.18
N GLU A 312 7.87 -12.96 -10.47
CA GLU A 312 8.89 -13.90 -10.91
C GLU A 312 10.26 -13.41 -10.44
N ARG A 313 11.00 -14.26 -9.72
CA ARG A 313 12.32 -13.88 -9.16
C ARG A 313 13.28 -13.34 -10.23
N THR A 314 13.16 -13.83 -11.46
CA THR A 314 13.92 -13.38 -12.63
C THR A 314 13.71 -11.92 -12.99
N GLU A 315 12.59 -11.31 -12.59
CA GLU A 315 12.27 -9.90 -12.88
C GLU A 315 12.69 -8.95 -11.76
N ILE A 316 12.97 -9.41 -10.54
CA ILE A 316 13.31 -8.54 -9.40
C ILE A 316 14.52 -7.64 -9.69
N VAL A 317 15.65 -8.23 -10.12
CA VAL A 317 16.89 -7.47 -10.38
C VAL A 317 16.74 -6.56 -11.62
N PRO A 318 16.26 -7.04 -12.78
CA PRO A 318 16.02 -6.16 -13.92
C PRO A 318 15.08 -4.99 -13.60
N ASN A 319 14.01 -5.25 -12.84
CA ASN A 319 13.09 -4.22 -12.42
C ASN A 319 13.80 -3.16 -11.55
N LEU A 320 14.48 -3.60 -10.48
CA LEU A 320 15.27 -2.73 -9.60
C LEU A 320 16.22 -1.82 -10.39
N LEU A 321 17.05 -2.40 -11.26
CA LEU A 321 18.03 -1.65 -12.03
C LEU A 321 17.36 -0.66 -12.99
N SER A 322 16.22 -1.04 -13.58
CA SER A 322 15.45 -0.13 -14.43
C SER A 322 14.92 1.09 -13.67
N LYS A 323 14.48 0.91 -12.41
CA LYS A 323 14.00 2.03 -11.58
C LYS A 323 15.13 2.93 -11.11
N ALA A 324 16.26 2.34 -10.72
CA ALA A 324 17.46 3.08 -10.34
C ALA A 324 17.98 3.97 -11.50
N ALA A 325 17.79 3.53 -12.74
CA ALA A 325 18.19 4.27 -13.94
C ALA A 325 17.28 5.44 -14.32
N LEU A 326 16.10 5.60 -13.70
CA LEU A 326 15.14 6.67 -14.06
C LEU A 326 15.63 8.07 -13.71
N GLY A 327 16.58 8.21 -12.78
CA GLY A 327 17.09 9.51 -12.32
C GLY A 327 16.03 10.43 -11.68
N GLY A 328 14.88 9.87 -11.31
CA GLY A 328 13.76 10.56 -10.68
C GLY A 328 13.52 10.03 -9.25
N PRO A 329 12.62 9.05 -9.07
CA PRO A 329 12.29 8.53 -7.75
C PRO A 329 13.44 7.72 -7.15
N ARG A 330 13.56 7.78 -5.83
CA ARG A 330 14.51 6.95 -5.08
C ARG A 330 14.00 5.50 -4.97
N PRO A 331 14.75 4.49 -5.41
CA PRO A 331 14.33 3.10 -5.32
C PRO A 331 14.46 2.55 -3.89
N LEU A 332 13.39 1.96 -3.38
CA LEU A 332 13.33 1.22 -2.12
C LEU A 332 13.11 -0.25 -2.44
N LEU A 333 13.93 -1.15 -1.91
CA LEU A 333 13.71 -2.59 -2.09
C LEU A 333 12.64 -3.09 -1.12
N GLY A 334 11.56 -3.64 -1.64
CA GLY A 334 10.60 -4.38 -0.83
C GLY A 334 11.25 -5.65 -0.29
N LEU A 335 11.14 -5.86 1.02
CA LEU A 335 11.55 -7.06 1.71
C LEU A 335 10.31 -7.70 2.31
N ASP A 336 10.11 -8.98 2.01
CA ASP A 336 8.90 -9.68 2.40
C ASP A 336 9.22 -10.59 3.58
N PHE A 337 8.62 -10.28 4.72
CA PHE A 337 8.67 -11.10 5.93
C PHE A 337 7.32 -11.73 6.18
N VAL A 338 6.31 -10.88 6.20
CA VAL A 338 4.92 -11.18 6.53
C VAL A 338 4.06 -10.26 5.70
N ASP A 339 2.81 -10.65 5.54
CA ASP A 339 1.79 -9.81 4.96
C ASP A 339 0.71 -9.54 6.01
N PRO A 340 0.41 -8.27 6.32
CA PRO A 340 -0.62 -7.94 7.29
C PRO A 340 -2.02 -8.26 6.77
N TRP A 341 -2.14 -8.62 5.50
CA TRP A 341 -3.41 -8.81 4.86
C TRP A 341 -3.71 -10.25 4.52
N TYR A 342 -2.69 -11.08 4.33
CA TYR A 342 -2.89 -12.49 4.03
C TYR A 342 -2.20 -13.41 5.03
N TRP A 343 -2.55 -14.69 4.96
CA TRP A 343 -1.99 -15.72 5.83
C TRP A 343 -0.68 -16.27 5.26
N TYR A 344 0.38 -15.49 5.20
CA TYR A 344 1.70 -16.02 4.89
C TYR A 344 2.83 -15.26 5.59
N ARG A 345 3.92 -15.99 5.80
CA ARG A 345 5.15 -15.53 6.44
C ARG A 345 6.33 -16.00 5.61
N THR A 346 6.79 -15.19 4.67
CA THR A 346 7.86 -15.54 3.73
C THR A 346 9.12 -16.09 4.41
N TYR A 347 9.46 -15.65 5.63
CA TYR A 347 10.60 -16.20 6.38
C TYR A 347 10.45 -17.68 6.81
N LEU A 348 9.20 -18.17 6.92
CA LEU A 348 8.85 -19.56 7.23
C LEU A 348 8.39 -20.32 5.99
N ASP A 349 7.44 -19.75 5.27
CA ASP A 349 6.64 -20.43 4.25
C ASP A 349 7.36 -20.44 2.87
N ASP A 350 8.21 -19.45 2.59
CA ASP A 350 9.11 -19.41 1.42
C ASP A 350 10.51 -18.89 1.75
N ARG A 351 11.25 -19.69 2.54
CA ARG A 351 12.64 -19.38 2.93
C ARG A 351 13.58 -19.14 1.75
N ARG A 352 13.24 -19.63 0.54
CA ARG A 352 14.06 -19.39 -0.66
C ARG A 352 13.92 -17.95 -1.14
N THR A 353 12.69 -17.42 -1.24
CA THR A 353 12.48 -15.99 -1.58
C THR A 353 13.06 -15.10 -0.50
N TYR A 354 12.83 -15.41 0.77
CA TYR A 354 13.42 -14.69 1.90
C TYR A 354 14.95 -14.53 1.79
N ARG A 355 15.67 -15.62 1.45
CA ARG A 355 17.12 -15.57 1.24
C ARG A 355 17.50 -14.78 0.00
N TYR A 356 16.79 -15.02 -1.11
CA TYR A 356 17.06 -14.34 -2.38
C TYR A 356 16.94 -12.82 -2.28
N GLN A 357 15.92 -12.29 -1.58
CA GLN A 357 15.78 -10.84 -1.36
C GLN A 357 17.01 -10.22 -0.66
N ARG A 358 17.67 -10.96 0.25
CA ARG A 358 18.91 -10.51 0.89
C ARG A 358 20.12 -10.60 -0.02
N GLU A 359 20.16 -11.59 -0.89
CA GLU A 359 21.20 -11.68 -1.94
C GLU A 359 21.09 -10.49 -2.90
N VAL A 360 19.86 -10.15 -3.33
CA VAL A 360 19.59 -8.96 -4.15
C VAL A 360 20.02 -7.68 -3.43
N LEU A 361 19.62 -7.52 -2.17
CA LEU A 361 20.02 -6.37 -1.35
C LEU A 361 21.55 -6.24 -1.26
N ALA A 362 22.26 -7.34 -0.97
CA ALA A 362 23.71 -7.34 -0.86
C ALA A 362 24.40 -7.06 -2.21
N GLY A 363 23.89 -7.62 -3.30
CA GLY A 363 24.49 -7.50 -4.64
C GLY A 363 24.20 -6.17 -5.34
N HIS A 364 23.14 -5.45 -4.95
CA HIS A 364 22.66 -4.26 -5.65
C HIS A 364 22.44 -3.05 -4.73
N ALA A 365 23.10 -3.02 -3.57
CA ALA A 365 23.02 -1.94 -2.60
C ALA A 365 23.26 -0.54 -3.18
N ALA A 366 24.23 -0.41 -4.10
CA ALA A 366 24.56 0.86 -4.75
C ALA A 366 23.41 1.44 -5.60
N SER A 367 22.45 0.60 -5.98
CA SER A 367 21.26 0.99 -6.75
C SER A 367 20.05 1.28 -5.85
N LEU A 368 20.21 1.27 -4.52
CA LEU A 368 19.12 1.39 -3.56
C LEU A 368 19.27 2.62 -2.67
N ALA A 369 18.16 3.30 -2.41
CA ALA A 369 18.08 4.38 -1.43
C ALA A 369 17.56 3.91 -0.07
N GLY A 370 16.93 2.73 -0.01
CA GLY A 370 16.33 2.21 1.20
C GLY A 370 15.71 0.82 1.03
N VAL A 371 15.10 0.35 2.11
CA VAL A 371 14.33 -0.89 2.15
C VAL A 371 12.93 -0.61 2.70
N SER A 372 11.98 -1.44 2.32
CA SER A 372 10.58 -1.34 2.76
C SER A 372 10.04 -2.69 3.19
N PHE A 373 9.30 -2.76 4.29
CA PHE A 373 8.65 -4.00 4.72
C PHE A 373 7.44 -3.76 5.62
N PHE A 374 6.54 -4.72 5.66
CA PHE A 374 5.47 -4.78 6.65
C PHE A 374 6.03 -5.14 8.03
N ALA A 375 5.74 -4.30 9.01
CA ALA A 375 6.25 -4.44 10.37
C ALA A 375 5.39 -5.36 11.23
N ASN A 376 4.15 -5.66 10.81
CA ASN A 376 3.27 -6.59 11.51
C ASN A 376 2.57 -7.56 10.56
N ASP A 377 2.21 -8.72 11.08
CA ASP A 377 1.46 -9.75 10.39
C ASP A 377 -0.06 -9.50 10.46
N THR A 378 -0.84 -10.45 9.92
CA THR A 378 -2.29 -10.37 9.85
C THR A 378 -3.02 -10.30 11.20
N PHE A 379 -2.31 -10.61 12.28
CA PHE A 379 -2.79 -10.54 13.65
C PHE A 379 -2.27 -9.33 14.42
N GLY A 380 -1.43 -8.51 13.80
CA GLY A 380 -0.76 -7.40 14.49
C GLY A 380 0.51 -7.81 15.21
N HIS A 381 0.98 -9.05 15.10
CA HIS A 381 2.27 -9.43 15.69
C HIS A 381 3.41 -8.86 14.86
N PHE A 382 4.44 -8.34 15.53
CA PHE A 382 5.61 -7.84 14.82
C PHE A 382 6.42 -8.96 14.17
N VAL A 383 7.13 -8.62 13.09
CA VAL A 383 8.14 -9.51 12.47
C VAL A 383 9.13 -9.97 13.54
N PRO A 384 9.47 -11.27 13.65
CA PRO A 384 10.28 -11.71 14.76
C PRO A 384 11.71 -11.10 14.73
N ALA A 385 12.24 -10.85 15.93
CA ALA A 385 13.45 -10.05 16.10
C ALA A 385 14.70 -10.66 15.43
N ALA A 386 14.78 -12.00 15.34
CA ALA A 386 15.91 -12.68 14.72
C ALA A 386 15.98 -12.41 13.20
N GLU A 387 14.83 -12.45 12.53
CA GLU A 387 14.68 -12.15 11.11
C GLU A 387 14.97 -10.69 10.82
N LEU A 388 14.47 -9.77 11.65
CA LEU A 388 14.78 -8.34 11.55
C LEU A 388 16.29 -8.09 11.71
N ALA A 389 16.91 -8.65 12.74
CA ALA A 389 18.34 -8.49 13.01
C ALA A 389 19.21 -9.05 11.87
N ALA A 390 18.89 -10.23 11.35
CA ALA A 390 19.62 -10.84 10.24
C ALA A 390 19.56 -9.97 8.96
N THR A 391 18.43 -9.31 8.72
CA THR A 391 18.26 -8.36 7.60
C THR A 391 19.08 -7.10 7.82
N LEU A 392 18.97 -6.53 9.02
CA LEU A 392 19.66 -5.29 9.37
C LEU A 392 21.18 -5.47 9.25
N GLU A 393 21.71 -6.66 9.56
CA GLU A 393 23.11 -7.00 9.33
C GLU A 393 23.49 -6.92 7.85
N VAL A 394 22.67 -7.48 6.95
CA VAL A 394 22.90 -7.39 5.49
C VAL A 394 22.86 -5.94 5.04
N VAL A 395 21.86 -5.20 5.48
CA VAL A 395 21.69 -3.77 5.22
C VAL A 395 22.91 -2.96 5.67
N ARG A 396 23.42 -3.17 6.90
CA ARG A 396 24.61 -2.46 7.41
C ARG A 396 25.89 -2.83 6.65
N LYS A 397 26.04 -4.10 6.26
CA LYS A 397 27.18 -4.52 5.42
C LYS A 397 27.15 -3.85 4.05
N ALA A 398 25.97 -3.77 3.45
CA ALA A 398 25.71 -3.11 2.17
C ALA A 398 26.00 -1.60 2.18
N GLU A 399 26.08 -0.95 3.35
CA GLU A 399 26.40 0.47 3.47
C GLU A 399 27.89 0.79 3.61
N ILE A 400 28.67 -0.22 4.00
CA ILE A 400 30.11 -0.10 4.26
C ILE A 400 30.92 -0.53 3.02
N GLY A 401 30.43 -1.55 2.31
CA GLY A 401 30.96 -1.97 1.01
C GLY A 401 30.51 -1.03 -0.11
#